data_AF-A0A946CYD1-F1
#
_entry.id   AF-A0A946CYD1-F1
#
_cell.length_a   1.000
_cell.length_b   1.000
_cell.length_c   1.000
_cell.angle_alpha   90.00
_cell.angle_beta   90.00
_cell.angle_gamma   90.00
#
_symmetry.space_group_name_H-M   'P 1'
#
loop_
_entity.id
_entity.type
_entity.pdbx_description
1 polymer ?
#
loop_
_entity_poly.entity_id
_entity_poly.type
_entity_poly.pdbx_seq_one_letter_code
_entity_poly.pdbx_strand_id
1 'polypeptide(L)'
;MSTRGRSNRISFSVRVLLLLAALTLPSFSAFSQNQTSSDLLDYFLRARARKIATDQAGEGGNRAKVLPVDPLNSLAERLYADAERKRMEALLSALPDPLDAFNSDSFRLIPRLRVSEYQSQFDETDWAFTGTSSRSALDTTRTADLRARLEFRYGAPTRTLAEAGYPDSLRKEEIIQFEYWFVLDDSVSVLVLDVNGPWDRGVVLAADMRFRKELVTIKKHLLEQLVTTPDRTRFIDYYFNYDQHSWYLTGFDGASFFDRRIQRPDLSLGRPSPEHLEKADIESN
;
A
#
# COMPACT_ATOMS: atom_id res chain seq x y z
N MET A 1 2.93 86.86 39.51
CA MET A 1 2.74 85.78 40.51
C MET A 1 2.83 84.44 39.80
N SER A 2 3.63 83.51 40.34
CA SER A 2 3.72 82.04 40.09
C SER A 2 3.77 81.52 38.65
N THR A 3 4.90 81.05 38.09
CA THR A 3 5.67 79.79 38.30
C THR A 3 5.08 78.50 37.72
N ARG A 4 5.95 77.76 37.00
CA ARG A 4 5.96 76.33 36.61
C ARG A 4 5.05 75.94 35.42
N GLY A 5 5.44 75.08 34.48
CA GLY A 5 6.61 74.20 34.34
C GLY A 5 6.19 72.80 33.87
N ARG A 6 7.05 72.17 33.04
CA ARG A 6 7.06 70.79 32.49
C ARG A 6 6.29 70.58 31.16
N SER A 7 6.90 70.21 30.03
CA SER A 7 7.82 69.10 29.69
C SER A 7 7.21 67.70 29.87
N ASN A 8 6.89 67.04 28.76
CA ASN A 8 7.26 65.64 28.54
C ASN A 8 7.31 65.31 27.04
N ARG A 9 8.51 64.89 26.61
CA ARG A 9 8.79 64.15 25.37
C ARG A 9 8.47 62.68 25.62
N ILE A 10 7.87 61.97 24.66
CA ILE A 10 8.12 60.54 24.43
C ILE A 10 8.13 60.29 22.92
N SER A 11 9.28 59.91 22.40
CA SER A 11 9.51 59.31 21.08
C SER A 11 9.22 57.82 21.14
N PHE A 12 8.58 57.20 20.14
CA PHE A 12 8.75 55.76 19.86
C PHE A 12 8.44 55.41 18.39
N SER A 13 9.54 55.21 17.65
CA SER A 13 9.87 54.16 16.67
C SER A 13 8.87 53.64 15.61
N VAL A 14 9.19 54.01 14.37
CA VAL A 14 9.38 53.20 13.13
C VAL A 14 9.24 51.66 13.24
N ARG A 15 8.45 51.09 12.29
CA ARG A 15 8.39 49.72 11.69
C ARG A 15 6.89 49.40 11.50
N VAL A 16 6.32 49.15 10.32
CA VAL A 16 6.58 48.06 9.36
C VAL A 16 5.91 48.47 8.04
N LEU A 17 6.67 48.49 6.96
CA LEU A 17 6.19 48.67 5.58
C LEU A 17 6.79 47.51 4.80
N LEU A 18 5.96 46.56 4.35
CA LEU A 18 6.15 45.62 3.23
C LEU A 18 5.22 44.41 3.37
N LEU A 19 4.06 44.45 2.72
CA LEU A 19 3.34 43.24 2.27
C LEU A 19 2.19 43.65 1.34
N LEU A 20 2.54 44.02 0.10
CA LEU A 20 1.59 44.14 -1.02
C LEU A 20 2.36 44.00 -2.33
N ALA A 21 2.67 42.75 -2.67
CA ALA A 21 3.01 42.34 -4.02
C ALA A 21 2.44 40.92 -4.21
N ALA A 22 1.12 40.86 -4.38
CA ALA A 22 0.43 39.65 -4.84
C ALA A 22 0.81 39.43 -6.31
N LEU A 23 1.87 38.64 -6.51
CA LEU A 23 2.25 38.09 -7.80
C LEU A 23 1.30 36.92 -8.12
N THR A 24 0.46 37.14 -9.12
CA THR A 24 -0.25 36.12 -9.87
C THR A 24 0.76 35.16 -10.50
N LEU A 25 1.00 34.01 -9.88
CA LEU A 25 1.69 32.90 -10.53
C LEU A 25 0.65 31.95 -11.13
N PRO A 26 0.87 31.47 -12.36
CA PRO A 26 0.01 30.47 -12.98
C PRO A 26 0.06 29.19 -12.15
N SER A 27 -1.11 28.69 -11.75
CA SER A 27 -1.27 27.35 -11.19
C SER A 27 -0.89 26.34 -12.28
N PHE A 28 0.38 25.97 -12.34
CA PHE A 28 0.78 24.74 -13.02
C PHE A 28 0.28 23.60 -12.16
N SER A 29 -0.85 23.02 -12.56
CA SER A 29 -1.25 21.68 -12.16
C SER A 29 -0.10 20.75 -12.56
N ALA A 30 0.78 20.44 -11.61
CA ALA A 30 1.62 19.27 -11.75
C ALA A 30 0.64 18.11 -11.99
N PHE A 31 0.74 17.47 -13.15
CA PHE A 31 0.10 16.19 -13.37
C PHE A 31 0.73 15.22 -12.36
N SER A 32 0.15 15.16 -11.17
CA SER A 32 0.25 13.98 -10.32
C SER A 32 -0.31 12.86 -11.16
N GLN A 33 0.56 12.00 -11.71
CA GLN A 33 0.11 10.70 -12.17
C GLN A 33 -0.39 10.01 -10.91
N ASN A 34 -1.71 9.93 -10.74
CA ASN A 34 -2.34 9.08 -9.74
C ASN A 34 -1.74 7.68 -9.88
N GLN A 35 -0.80 7.33 -9.02
CA GLN A 35 -0.23 5.98 -9.01
C GLN A 35 -1.30 5.08 -8.40
N THR A 36 -2.00 4.39 -9.29
CA THR A 36 -3.01 3.42 -8.89
C THR A 36 -2.33 2.22 -8.21
N SER A 37 -3.04 1.45 -7.38
CA SER A 37 -2.53 0.19 -6.83
C SER A 37 -2.03 -0.77 -7.93
N SER A 38 -2.54 -0.62 -9.16
CA SER A 38 -2.02 -1.30 -10.34
C SER A 38 -0.61 -0.89 -10.77
N ASP A 39 -0.22 0.38 -10.60
CA ASP A 39 1.10 0.86 -11.01
C ASP A 39 2.17 0.36 -10.03
N LEU A 40 1.78 0.20 -8.75
CA LEU A 40 2.60 -0.47 -7.73
C LEU A 40 2.80 -1.93 -8.03
N LEU A 41 1.74 -2.58 -8.49
CA LEU A 41 1.73 -3.98 -8.83
C LEU A 41 2.54 -4.26 -10.10
N ASP A 42 2.39 -3.44 -11.15
CA ASP A 42 3.24 -3.50 -12.34
C ASP A 42 4.71 -3.31 -11.98
N TYR A 43 5.04 -2.33 -11.14
CA TYR A 43 6.41 -2.13 -10.68
C TYR A 43 6.93 -3.32 -9.84
N PHE A 44 6.10 -3.89 -8.95
CA PHE A 44 6.44 -5.10 -8.19
C PHE A 44 6.70 -6.30 -9.10
N LEU A 45 5.82 -6.56 -10.06
CA LEU A 45 5.94 -7.69 -10.99
C LEU A 45 7.17 -7.53 -11.88
N ARG A 46 7.48 -6.31 -12.34
CA ARG A 46 8.74 -6.00 -13.04
C ARG A 46 9.97 -6.23 -12.17
N ALA A 47 9.93 -5.80 -10.91
CA ALA A 47 11.03 -6.02 -9.96
C ALA A 47 11.26 -7.52 -9.69
N ARG A 48 10.19 -8.29 -9.50
CA ARG A 48 10.24 -9.75 -9.32
C ARG A 48 10.74 -10.45 -10.59
N ALA A 49 10.22 -10.12 -11.76
CA ALA A 49 10.64 -10.70 -13.03
C ALA A 49 12.13 -10.42 -13.31
N ARG A 50 12.60 -9.19 -13.05
CA ARG A 50 14.04 -8.85 -13.14
C ARG A 50 14.89 -9.67 -12.18
N LYS A 51 14.41 -9.90 -10.96
CA LYS A 51 15.11 -10.71 -9.96
C LYS A 51 15.18 -12.19 -10.40
N ILE A 52 14.05 -12.81 -10.75
CA ILE A 52 14.00 -14.20 -11.24
C ILE A 52 14.92 -14.37 -12.44
N ALA A 53 14.86 -13.44 -13.41
CA ALA A 53 15.75 -13.47 -14.56
C ALA A 53 17.22 -13.37 -14.14
N THR A 54 17.55 -12.60 -13.10
CA THR A 54 18.93 -12.41 -12.59
C THR A 54 19.42 -13.62 -11.82
N ASP A 55 18.57 -14.23 -11.01
CA ASP A 55 18.87 -15.47 -10.29
C ASP A 55 19.07 -16.63 -11.29
N GLN A 56 18.25 -16.71 -12.35
CA GLN A 56 18.38 -17.72 -13.42
C GLN A 56 19.56 -17.48 -14.37
N ALA A 57 19.87 -16.21 -14.68
CA ALA A 57 21.02 -15.88 -15.52
C ALA A 57 22.37 -16.01 -14.80
N GLY A 58 22.36 -16.14 -13.47
CA GLY A 58 23.54 -16.51 -12.69
C GLY A 58 24.00 -17.95 -12.93
N GLU A 59 23.13 -18.82 -13.45
CA GLU A 59 23.42 -20.25 -13.64
C GLU A 59 23.84 -20.62 -15.09
N GLY A 60 23.83 -19.70 -16.04
CA GLY A 60 24.19 -20.03 -17.42
C GLY A 60 24.44 -18.83 -18.33
N GLY A 61 25.70 -18.38 -18.40
CA GLY A 61 26.27 -17.74 -19.58
C GLY A 61 25.97 -16.24 -19.78
N ASN A 62 27.00 -15.43 -19.56
CA ASN A 62 27.27 -14.10 -20.14
C ASN A 62 26.08 -13.16 -20.37
N ARG A 63 25.83 -12.27 -19.41
CA ARG A 63 24.97 -11.09 -19.62
C ARG A 63 25.75 -9.94 -20.26
N ALA A 64 25.18 -9.35 -21.30
CA ALA A 64 25.59 -8.04 -21.81
C ALA A 64 25.47 -6.98 -20.71
N LYS A 65 26.50 -6.13 -20.59
CA LYS A 65 26.56 -5.05 -19.61
C LYS A 65 25.49 -4.02 -19.94
N VAL A 66 24.41 -3.98 -19.16
CA VAL A 66 23.41 -2.91 -19.23
C VAL A 66 24.12 -1.61 -18.90
N LEU A 67 24.34 -0.77 -19.90
CA LEU A 67 24.81 0.59 -19.69
C LEU A 67 23.62 1.38 -19.13
N PRO A 68 23.82 2.15 -18.04
CA PRO A 68 22.77 3.00 -17.51
C PRO A 68 22.31 3.98 -18.60
N VAL A 69 21.01 4.19 -18.70
CA VAL A 69 20.47 5.31 -19.46
C VAL A 69 20.97 6.57 -18.76
N ASP A 70 21.79 7.37 -19.43
CA ASP A 70 22.21 8.66 -18.91
C ASP A 70 20.96 9.49 -18.58
N PRO A 71 20.75 9.88 -17.31
CA PRO A 71 19.64 10.75 -16.96
C PRO A 71 19.80 12.07 -17.74
N LEU A 72 18.69 12.54 -18.29
CA LEU A 72 18.63 13.74 -19.14
C LEU A 72 19.37 14.91 -18.44
N ASN A 73 20.32 15.48 -19.18
CA ASN A 73 21.39 16.33 -18.67
C ASN A 73 20.99 17.81 -18.55
N SER A 74 19.71 18.13 -18.30
CA SER A 74 19.32 19.52 -18.12
C SER A 74 19.61 20.00 -16.69
N LEU A 75 20.22 21.18 -16.57
CA LEU A 75 20.47 21.83 -15.28
C LEU A 75 19.16 22.01 -14.48
N ALA A 76 18.06 22.27 -15.18
CA ALA A 76 16.73 22.46 -14.61
C ALA A 76 16.20 21.19 -13.92
N GLU A 77 16.34 20.02 -14.55
CA GLU A 77 15.92 18.75 -13.95
C GLU A 77 16.75 18.40 -12.70
N ARG A 78 18.05 18.69 -12.71
CA ARG A 78 18.92 18.47 -11.54
C ARG A 78 18.54 19.38 -10.37
N LEU A 79 18.21 20.64 -10.64
CA LEU A 79 17.78 21.59 -9.62
C LEU A 79 16.41 21.22 -9.05
N TYR A 80 15.49 20.76 -9.90
CA TYR A 80 14.17 20.30 -9.46
C TYR A 80 14.28 19.04 -8.59
N ALA A 81 15.06 18.04 -9.04
CA ALA A 81 15.31 16.83 -8.26
C ALA A 81 16.02 17.11 -6.93
N ASP A 82 16.92 18.09 -6.89
CA ASP A 82 17.60 18.50 -5.65
C ASP A 82 16.69 19.23 -4.68
N ALA A 83 15.82 20.11 -5.19
CA ALA A 83 14.80 20.79 -4.39
C ALA A 83 13.80 19.80 -3.80
N GLU A 84 13.33 18.84 -4.60
CA GLU A 84 12.41 17.80 -4.14
C GLU A 84 13.06 16.88 -3.11
N ARG A 85 14.31 16.47 -3.34
CA ARG A 85 15.09 15.70 -2.37
C ARG A 85 15.25 16.45 -1.04
N LYS A 86 15.58 17.74 -1.06
CA LYS A 86 15.70 18.57 0.16
C LYS A 86 14.38 18.76 0.88
N ARG A 87 13.28 18.97 0.13
CA ARG A 87 11.92 19.03 0.68
C ARG A 87 11.56 17.72 1.37
N MET A 88 11.84 16.59 0.72
CA MET A 88 11.60 15.25 1.25
C MET A 88 12.46 14.98 2.49
N GLU A 89 13.74 15.36 2.46
CA GLU A 89 14.68 15.20 3.58
C GLU A 89 14.27 16.04 4.79
N ALA A 90 13.78 17.26 4.57
CA ALA A 90 13.21 18.11 5.62
C ALA A 90 11.92 17.52 6.21
N LEU A 91 11.06 16.93 5.37
CA LEU A 91 9.83 16.24 5.79
C LEU A 91 10.16 14.99 6.62
N LEU A 92 11.15 14.21 6.17
CA LEU A 92 11.64 13.01 6.86
C LEU A 92 12.32 13.35 8.19
N SER A 93 13.06 14.46 8.26
CA SER A 93 13.73 14.93 9.48
C SER A 93 12.76 15.55 10.50
N ALA A 94 11.54 15.90 10.09
CA ALA A 94 10.48 16.39 10.96
C ALA A 94 9.65 15.25 11.58
N LEU A 95 9.82 14.01 11.11
CA LEU A 95 9.21 12.83 11.69
C LEU A 95 10.10 12.29 12.83
N PRO A 96 9.51 11.81 13.95
CA PRO A 96 10.27 11.14 15.00
C PRO A 96 10.99 9.89 14.48
N ASP A 97 12.08 9.49 15.13
CA ASP A 97 12.90 8.34 14.75
C ASP A 97 12.04 7.05 14.73
N PRO A 98 11.86 6.39 13.58
CA PRO A 98 10.80 5.39 13.38
C PRO A 98 10.95 4.11 14.21
N LEU A 99 12.14 3.81 14.73
CA LEU A 99 12.41 2.50 15.34
C LEU A 99 11.85 2.35 16.78
N ASP A 100 11.52 3.46 17.46
CA ASP A 100 10.90 3.45 18.80
C ASP A 100 9.41 3.85 18.78
N ALA A 101 8.86 4.22 17.61
CA ALA A 101 7.54 4.85 17.50
C ALA A 101 6.41 3.89 17.09
N PHE A 102 6.70 2.79 16.39
CA PHE A 102 5.65 1.89 15.88
C PHE A 102 5.16 0.94 16.97
N ASN A 103 4.05 1.28 17.61
CA ASN A 103 3.35 0.34 18.48
C ASN A 103 2.62 -0.68 17.61
N SER A 104 2.88 -1.98 17.79
CA SER A 104 2.22 -3.01 16.98
C SER A 104 0.68 -2.93 17.05
N ASP A 105 0.10 -2.46 18.15
CA ASP A 105 -1.36 -2.33 18.30
C ASP A 105 -1.98 -1.17 17.51
N SER A 106 -1.18 -0.40 16.76
CA SER A 106 -1.66 0.77 16.02
C SER A 106 -2.08 0.50 14.58
N PHE A 107 -1.99 -0.74 14.08
CA PHE A 107 -2.57 -1.10 12.79
C PHE A 107 -4.10 -1.02 12.85
N ARG A 108 -4.66 0.02 12.26
CA ARG A 108 -6.11 0.22 12.14
C ARG A 108 -6.56 -0.11 10.73
N LEU A 109 -7.39 -1.13 10.59
CA LEU A 109 -8.05 -1.46 9.31
C LEU A 109 -8.98 -0.31 8.89
N ILE A 110 -8.87 0.09 7.63
CA ILE A 110 -9.89 0.89 6.96
C ILE A 110 -10.94 -0.08 6.39
N PRO A 111 -12.15 -0.12 6.96
CA PRO A 111 -13.19 -1.02 6.48
C PRO A 111 -13.68 -0.55 5.10
N ARG A 112 -14.19 -1.49 4.31
CA ARG A 112 -14.72 -1.26 2.95
C ARG A 112 -15.61 -0.02 2.84
N LEU A 113 -16.53 0.17 3.79
CA LEU A 113 -17.50 1.27 3.77
C LEU A 113 -16.88 2.66 3.95
N ARG A 114 -15.64 2.73 4.44
CA ARG A 114 -14.92 3.99 4.67
C ARG A 114 -13.83 4.24 3.64
N VAL A 115 -13.65 3.38 2.65
CA VAL A 115 -12.62 3.54 1.60
C VAL A 115 -12.69 4.93 0.95
N SER A 116 -13.90 5.41 0.63
CA SER A 116 -14.09 6.74 0.02
C SER A 116 -13.57 7.89 0.87
N GLU A 117 -13.50 7.74 2.20
CA GLU A 117 -12.98 8.77 3.11
C GLU A 117 -11.44 8.85 3.07
N TYR A 118 -10.78 7.74 2.75
CA TYR A 118 -9.31 7.62 2.73
C TYR A 118 -8.76 7.55 1.30
N GLN A 119 -9.62 7.49 0.29
CA GLN A 119 -9.23 7.30 -1.11
C GLN A 119 -8.21 8.33 -1.57
N SER A 120 -8.42 9.61 -1.30
CA SER A 120 -7.48 10.67 -1.69
C SER A 120 -6.10 10.50 -1.03
N GLN A 121 -6.07 10.12 0.25
CA GLN A 121 -4.82 9.86 0.95
C GLN A 121 -4.05 8.71 0.30
N PHE A 122 -4.73 7.63 -0.09
CA PHE A 122 -4.09 6.46 -0.70
C PHE A 122 -3.69 6.72 -2.17
N ASP A 123 -4.48 7.48 -2.92
CA ASP A 123 -4.20 7.85 -4.32
C ASP A 123 -3.01 8.82 -4.44
N GLU A 124 -2.83 9.70 -3.46
CA GLU A 124 -1.71 10.66 -3.39
C GLU A 124 -0.44 10.08 -2.75
N THR A 125 -0.51 8.85 -2.21
CA THR A 125 0.65 8.22 -1.57
C THR A 125 1.62 7.73 -2.64
N ASP A 126 2.87 8.19 -2.58
CA ASP A 126 3.98 7.51 -3.27
C ASP A 126 4.32 6.25 -2.50
N TRP A 127 4.36 5.09 -3.15
CA TRP A 127 4.50 3.82 -2.43
C TRP A 127 5.90 3.21 -2.54
N ALA A 128 6.39 2.70 -1.41
CA ALA A 128 7.45 1.70 -1.36
C ALA A 128 6.89 0.35 -0.92
N PHE A 129 7.50 -0.74 -1.34
CA PHE A 129 7.01 -2.08 -1.01
C PHE A 129 8.13 -3.05 -0.66
N THR A 130 7.75 -4.06 0.09
CA THR A 130 8.63 -5.18 0.43
C THR A 130 8.77 -6.08 -0.80
N GLY A 131 9.97 -6.12 -1.37
CA GLY A 131 10.30 -7.10 -2.41
C GLY A 131 10.31 -8.53 -1.85
N THR A 132 10.35 -9.52 -2.74
CA THR A 132 10.40 -10.97 -2.40
C THR A 132 11.75 -11.44 -1.83
N SER A 133 12.63 -10.54 -1.38
CA SER A 133 13.98 -10.86 -0.91
C SER A 133 14.07 -11.27 0.55
N SER A 134 13.01 -11.08 1.35
CA SER A 134 12.99 -11.57 2.71
C SER A 134 12.61 -13.05 2.74
N ARG A 135 13.35 -13.87 3.50
CA ARG A 135 12.96 -15.24 3.88
C ARG A 135 12.07 -15.21 5.14
N SER A 136 11.16 -14.24 5.23
CA SER A 136 10.35 -14.09 6.45
C SER A 136 9.25 -15.15 6.51
N ALA A 137 8.69 -15.37 7.70
CA ALA A 137 7.52 -16.25 7.86
C ALA A 137 6.34 -15.79 6.99
N LEU A 138 6.20 -14.48 6.72
CA LEU A 138 5.16 -13.96 5.84
C LEU A 138 5.37 -14.47 4.42
N ASP A 139 6.60 -14.37 3.91
CA ASP A 139 6.93 -14.76 2.52
C ASP A 139 6.84 -16.26 2.27
N THR A 140 6.82 -17.07 3.34
CA THR A 140 6.84 -18.53 3.26
C THR A 140 5.54 -19.17 3.72
N THR A 141 4.67 -18.47 4.43
CA THR A 141 3.33 -18.95 4.80
C THR A 141 2.41 -18.92 3.57
N ARG A 142 1.53 -19.94 3.43
CA ARG A 142 0.53 -19.96 2.36
C ARG A 142 -0.36 -18.73 2.43
N THR A 143 -0.64 -18.11 1.29
CA THR A 143 -1.40 -16.86 1.25
C THR A 143 -2.81 -17.03 1.82
N ALA A 144 -3.47 -18.16 1.56
CA ALA A 144 -4.75 -18.49 2.18
C ALA A 144 -4.69 -18.56 3.73
N ASP A 145 -3.59 -19.05 4.31
CA ASP A 145 -3.41 -19.06 5.77
C ASP A 145 -3.21 -17.65 6.32
N LEU A 146 -2.41 -16.82 5.65
CA LEU A 146 -2.26 -15.41 6.01
C LEU A 146 -3.60 -14.66 5.92
N ARG A 147 -4.37 -14.91 4.87
CA ARG A 147 -5.70 -14.35 4.65
C ARG A 147 -6.66 -14.68 5.80
N ALA A 148 -6.69 -15.93 6.26
CA ALA A 148 -7.54 -16.36 7.37
C ALA A 148 -7.15 -15.72 8.71
N ARG A 149 -5.84 -15.54 8.95
CA ARG A 149 -5.31 -14.88 10.17
C ARG A 149 -5.54 -13.37 10.15
N LEU A 150 -5.35 -12.74 8.98
CA LEU A 150 -5.69 -11.34 8.76
C LEU A 150 -7.18 -11.11 9.02
N GLU A 151 -8.05 -12.01 8.56
CA GLU A 151 -9.48 -11.92 8.84
C GLU A 151 -9.83 -12.10 10.29
N PHE A 152 -9.19 -13.06 10.96
CA PHE A 152 -9.38 -13.25 12.39
C PHE A 152 -9.03 -12.00 13.19
N ARG A 153 -7.90 -11.37 12.88
CA ARG A 153 -7.39 -10.25 13.66
C ARG A 153 -8.04 -8.92 13.30
N TYR A 154 -8.23 -8.65 12.02
CA TYR A 154 -8.64 -7.34 11.51
C TYR A 154 -10.04 -7.34 10.90
N GLY A 155 -10.61 -8.50 10.60
CA GLY A 155 -11.87 -8.63 9.88
C GLY A 155 -11.67 -8.72 8.37
N ALA A 156 -12.79 -8.61 7.64
CA ALA A 156 -12.80 -8.80 6.20
C ALA A 156 -11.91 -7.78 5.47
N PRO A 157 -11.29 -8.17 4.33
CA PRO A 157 -10.43 -7.29 3.54
C PRO A 157 -11.17 -6.03 3.10
N THR A 158 -10.43 -4.95 2.91
CA THR A 158 -10.95 -3.67 2.42
C THR A 158 -11.54 -3.84 1.02
N ARG A 159 -10.86 -4.59 0.15
CA ARG A 159 -11.28 -4.87 -1.23
C ARG A 159 -10.93 -6.30 -1.61
N THR A 160 -11.81 -6.97 -2.35
CA THR A 160 -11.53 -8.25 -3.04
C THR A 160 -11.88 -8.12 -4.51
N LEU A 161 -11.71 -9.21 -5.26
CA LEU A 161 -12.12 -9.26 -6.67
C LEU A 161 -13.60 -8.90 -6.87
N ALA A 162 -14.47 -9.18 -5.88
CA ALA A 162 -15.88 -8.81 -5.94
C ALA A 162 -16.09 -7.28 -6.02
N GLU A 163 -15.25 -6.50 -5.33
CA GLU A 163 -15.26 -5.04 -5.42
C GLU A 163 -14.41 -4.51 -6.58
N ALA A 164 -13.38 -5.24 -7.02
CA ALA A 164 -12.52 -4.79 -8.11
C ALA A 164 -13.22 -4.81 -9.47
N GLY A 165 -14.18 -5.72 -9.65
CA GLY A 165 -14.93 -5.87 -10.89
C GLY A 165 -14.43 -7.06 -11.73
N TYR A 166 -14.96 -7.17 -12.95
CA TYR A 166 -14.65 -8.31 -13.80
C TYR A 166 -13.22 -8.21 -14.36
N PRO A 167 -12.45 -9.32 -14.37
CA PRO A 167 -11.12 -9.41 -14.96
C PRO A 167 -11.01 -8.87 -16.39
N ASP A 168 -12.07 -9.00 -17.21
CA ASP A 168 -12.09 -8.50 -18.59
C ASP A 168 -11.93 -6.97 -18.69
N SER A 169 -12.22 -6.26 -17.60
CA SER A 169 -12.09 -4.80 -17.49
C SER A 169 -10.83 -4.36 -16.73
N LEU A 170 -10.01 -5.32 -16.29
CA LEU A 170 -8.84 -5.11 -15.44
C LEU A 170 -7.58 -5.51 -16.21
N ARG A 171 -6.48 -4.81 -15.95
CA ARG A 171 -5.14 -5.30 -16.31
C ARG A 171 -4.83 -6.57 -15.53
N LYS A 172 -3.97 -7.45 -16.05
CA LYS A 172 -3.56 -8.70 -15.36
C LYS A 172 -3.08 -8.40 -13.94
N GLU A 173 -2.37 -7.29 -13.80
CA GLU A 173 -1.80 -6.80 -12.57
C GLU A 173 -2.90 -6.34 -11.59
N GLU A 174 -4.04 -5.84 -12.06
CA GLU A 174 -5.15 -5.40 -11.19
C GLU A 174 -5.96 -6.56 -10.61
N ILE A 175 -5.72 -7.79 -11.06
CA ILE A 175 -6.41 -9.00 -10.59
C ILE A 175 -5.70 -9.49 -9.33
N ILE A 176 -5.99 -8.82 -8.22
CA ILE A 176 -5.59 -9.21 -6.88
C ILE A 176 -6.70 -10.03 -6.21
N GLN A 177 -6.33 -10.96 -5.34
CA GLN A 177 -7.34 -11.74 -4.60
C GLN A 177 -7.98 -10.87 -3.52
N PHE A 178 -7.15 -10.20 -2.73
CA PHE A 178 -7.59 -9.33 -1.64
C PHE A 178 -6.59 -8.22 -1.36
N GLU A 179 -7.11 -7.16 -0.76
CA GLU A 179 -6.39 -5.96 -0.39
C GLU A 179 -6.91 -5.44 0.96
N TYR A 180 -5.98 -5.25 1.89
CA TYR A 180 -6.22 -4.60 3.17
C TYR A 180 -5.57 -3.23 3.18
N TRP A 181 -6.34 -2.23 3.60
CA TRP A 181 -5.88 -0.87 3.81
C TRP A 181 -5.75 -0.63 5.29
N PHE A 182 -4.56 -0.25 5.73
CA PHE A 182 -4.29 0.08 7.11
C PHE A 182 -3.82 1.52 7.22
N VAL A 183 -4.14 2.13 8.35
CA VAL A 183 -3.41 3.28 8.87
C VAL A 183 -2.62 2.80 10.07
N LEU A 184 -1.30 2.98 10.02
CA LEU A 184 -0.39 2.70 11.12
C LEU A 184 -0.07 4.02 11.84
N ASP A 185 -0.19 4.02 13.17
CA ASP A 185 -0.04 5.21 14.04
C ASP A 185 -0.76 6.46 13.50
N ASP A 186 -1.99 6.27 13.01
CA ASP A 186 -2.89 7.30 12.48
C ASP A 186 -2.34 8.16 11.32
N SER A 187 -1.17 7.83 10.77
CA SER A 187 -0.46 8.69 9.82
C SER A 187 0.19 7.96 8.64
N VAL A 188 0.47 6.67 8.78
CA VAL A 188 1.16 5.90 7.75
C VAL A 188 0.17 5.03 6.99
N SER A 189 -0.04 5.35 5.72
CA SER A 189 -0.81 4.51 4.80
C SER A 189 -0.05 3.21 4.54
N VAL A 190 -0.69 2.07 4.77
CA VAL A 190 -0.12 0.73 4.54
C VAL A 190 -1.11 -0.13 3.77
N LEU A 191 -0.62 -0.81 2.74
CA LEU A 191 -1.35 -1.81 1.97
C LEU A 191 -0.78 -3.19 2.21
N VAL A 192 -1.68 -4.17 2.31
CA VAL A 192 -1.34 -5.59 2.29
C VAL A 192 -2.14 -6.26 1.19
N LEU A 193 -1.43 -6.82 0.20
CA LEU A 193 -2.00 -7.29 -1.07
C LEU A 193 -1.63 -8.74 -1.33
N ASP A 194 -2.59 -9.52 -1.82
CA ASP A 194 -2.28 -10.78 -2.51
C ASP A 194 -2.32 -10.59 -4.03
N VAL A 195 -1.13 -10.68 -4.61
CA VAL A 195 -0.85 -10.45 -6.02
C VAL A 195 -0.61 -11.75 -6.80
N ASN A 196 -0.55 -12.89 -6.11
CA ASN A 196 -0.20 -14.17 -6.69
C ASN A 196 -1.34 -15.20 -6.61
N GLY A 197 -2.32 -14.93 -5.76
CA GLY A 197 -3.48 -15.77 -5.58
C GLY A 197 -3.33 -16.80 -4.46
N PRO A 198 -4.39 -17.61 -4.25
CA PRO A 198 -4.56 -18.45 -3.07
C PRO A 198 -3.55 -19.59 -2.94
N TRP A 199 -2.92 -19.99 -4.05
CA TRP A 199 -1.98 -21.12 -4.08
C TRP A 199 -0.53 -20.73 -3.84
N ASP A 200 -0.21 -19.43 -3.89
CA ASP A 200 1.15 -18.96 -3.63
C ASP A 200 1.37 -18.74 -2.13
N ARG A 201 2.51 -18.12 -1.80
CA ARG A 201 2.94 -17.81 -0.46
C ARG A 201 3.21 -16.32 -0.34
N GLY A 202 2.91 -15.82 0.85
CA GLY A 202 3.12 -14.44 1.22
C GLY A 202 2.17 -13.45 0.61
N VAL A 203 2.30 -12.24 1.14
CA VAL A 203 1.57 -11.05 0.72
C VAL A 203 2.56 -9.92 0.54
N VAL A 204 2.24 -9.00 -0.35
CA VAL A 204 3.03 -7.79 -0.56
C VAL A 204 2.58 -6.78 0.46
N LEU A 205 3.52 -6.28 1.26
CA LEU A 205 3.31 -5.08 2.07
C LEU A 205 3.86 -3.88 1.32
N ALA A 206 3.04 -2.86 1.15
CA ALA A 206 3.43 -1.54 0.68
C ALA A 206 3.10 -0.49 1.74
N ALA A 207 3.92 0.54 1.84
CA ALA A 207 3.68 1.70 2.68
C ALA A 207 4.14 2.96 1.93
N ASP A 208 3.81 4.11 2.48
CA ASP A 208 4.31 5.38 1.95
C ASP A 208 5.86 5.35 1.81
N MET A 209 6.36 5.86 0.67
CA MET A 209 7.76 5.87 0.25
C MET A 209 8.68 6.50 1.29
N ARG A 210 8.16 7.45 2.09
CA ARG A 210 8.87 8.05 3.21
C ARG A 210 9.36 7.00 4.21
N PHE A 211 8.65 5.88 4.34
CA PHE A 211 8.95 4.77 5.25
C PHE A 211 9.64 3.59 4.56
N ARG A 212 10.27 3.81 3.40
CA ARG A 212 10.95 2.75 2.64
C ARG A 212 12.00 2.00 3.44
N LYS A 213 12.74 2.68 4.33
CA LYS A 213 13.81 2.04 5.13
C LYS A 213 13.22 1.18 6.25
N GLU A 214 12.01 1.50 6.66
CA GLU A 214 11.27 0.95 7.79
C GLU A 214 10.35 -0.21 7.35
N LEU A 215 10.13 -0.41 6.05
CA LEU A 215 9.25 -1.45 5.51
C LEU A 215 9.49 -2.85 6.09
N VAL A 216 10.75 -3.22 6.33
CA VAL A 216 11.09 -4.53 6.94
C VAL A 216 10.59 -4.58 8.38
N THR A 217 10.75 -3.50 9.13
CA THR A 217 10.27 -3.35 10.51
C THR A 217 8.74 -3.35 10.56
N ILE A 218 8.08 -2.55 9.72
CA ILE A 218 6.61 -2.51 9.58
C ILE A 218 6.07 -3.92 9.29
N LYS A 219 6.69 -4.62 8.33
CA LYS A 219 6.32 -6.01 7.98
C LYS A 219 6.56 -6.98 9.13
N LYS A 220 7.66 -6.83 9.88
CA LYS A 220 7.95 -7.65 11.07
C LYS A 220 6.90 -7.45 12.16
N HIS A 221 6.47 -6.21 12.42
CA HIS A 221 5.43 -5.94 13.41
C HIS A 221 4.08 -6.51 13.02
N LEU A 222 3.65 -6.30 11.77
CA LEU A 222 2.44 -6.94 11.25
C LEU A 222 2.52 -8.47 11.40
N LEU A 223 3.69 -9.04 11.11
CA LEU A 223 3.95 -10.47 11.22
C LEU A 223 3.88 -11.04 12.62
N GLU A 224 4.56 -10.40 13.56
CA GLU A 224 4.63 -10.86 14.95
C GLU A 224 3.22 -11.08 15.50
N GLN A 225 2.29 -10.20 15.13
CA GLN A 225 0.90 -10.31 15.51
C GLN A 225 0.15 -11.49 14.87
N LEU A 226 0.40 -11.79 13.58
CA LEU A 226 -0.21 -12.92 12.88
C LEU A 226 0.40 -14.27 13.25
N VAL A 227 1.66 -14.28 13.70
CA VAL A 227 2.35 -15.50 14.13
C VAL A 227 2.02 -15.83 15.58
N THR A 228 1.95 -14.82 16.46
CA THR A 228 1.65 -15.01 17.89
C THR A 228 0.22 -15.48 18.12
N THR A 229 -0.71 -15.05 17.27
CA THR A 229 -2.12 -15.49 17.30
C THR A 229 -2.41 -16.30 16.04
N PRO A 230 -2.16 -17.62 16.03
CA PRO A 230 -2.36 -18.45 14.84
C PRO A 230 -3.83 -18.77 14.55
N ASP A 231 -4.75 -18.14 15.28
CA ASP A 231 -6.18 -18.27 15.09
C ASP A 231 -6.60 -17.81 13.70
N ARG A 232 -7.66 -18.43 13.20
CA ARG A 232 -8.14 -18.28 11.83
C ARG A 232 -9.64 -18.09 11.85
N THR A 233 -10.12 -17.20 10.98
CA THR A 233 -11.55 -17.04 10.73
C THR A 233 -11.92 -17.66 9.39
N ARG A 234 -13.11 -18.26 9.35
CA ARG A 234 -13.70 -18.81 8.13
C ARG A 234 -13.86 -17.71 7.08
N PHE A 235 -13.49 -17.98 5.85
CA PHE A 235 -13.64 -17.03 4.76
C PHE A 235 -13.89 -17.73 3.45
N ILE A 236 -14.48 -16.98 2.51
CA ILE A 236 -14.67 -17.42 1.14
C ILE A 236 -14.55 -16.21 0.22
N ASP A 237 -13.84 -16.38 -0.88
CA ASP A 237 -13.59 -15.33 -1.85
C ASP A 237 -13.63 -15.90 -3.28
N TYR A 238 -13.95 -15.02 -4.23
CA TYR A 238 -13.74 -15.31 -5.64
C TYR A 238 -12.27 -15.11 -6.01
N TYR A 239 -11.76 -16.01 -6.82
CA TYR A 239 -10.45 -15.88 -7.43
C TYR A 239 -10.56 -16.15 -8.92
N PHE A 240 -9.87 -15.35 -9.72
CA PHE A 240 -9.77 -15.56 -11.15
C PHE A 240 -8.33 -15.87 -11.52
N ASN A 241 -8.10 -17.08 -12.04
CA ASN A 241 -6.82 -17.44 -12.61
C ASN A 241 -6.75 -16.88 -14.04
N TYR A 242 -5.95 -15.81 -14.21
CA TYR A 242 -5.79 -15.15 -15.49
C TYR A 242 -5.21 -16.09 -16.56
N ASP A 243 -4.19 -16.88 -16.23
CA ASP A 243 -3.51 -17.72 -17.22
C ASP A 243 -4.42 -18.85 -17.72
N GLN A 244 -5.24 -19.41 -16.83
CA GLN A 244 -6.19 -20.49 -17.15
C GLN A 244 -7.59 -20.00 -17.56
N HIS A 245 -7.83 -18.68 -17.56
CA HIS A 245 -9.13 -18.06 -17.81
C HIS A 245 -10.27 -18.75 -17.02
N SER A 246 -10.01 -19.04 -15.74
CA SER A 246 -10.86 -19.91 -14.94
C SER A 246 -11.19 -19.29 -13.59
N TRP A 247 -12.46 -19.41 -13.21
CA TRP A 247 -12.99 -18.92 -11.94
C TRP A 247 -12.91 -20.00 -10.86
N TYR A 248 -12.58 -19.55 -9.65
CA TYR A 248 -12.48 -20.37 -8.46
C TYR A 248 -13.21 -19.70 -7.31
N LEU A 249 -13.78 -20.54 -6.46
CA LEU A 249 -14.21 -20.20 -5.13
C LEU A 249 -13.16 -20.74 -4.17
N THR A 250 -12.53 -19.88 -3.39
CA THR A 250 -11.43 -20.27 -2.50
C THR A 250 -11.68 -19.80 -1.09
N GLY A 251 -11.23 -20.54 -0.08
CA GLY A 251 -11.53 -20.17 1.29
C GLY A 251 -10.93 -21.07 2.35
N PHE A 252 -11.35 -20.81 3.59
CA PHE A 252 -11.10 -21.62 4.77
C PHE A 252 -12.44 -21.91 5.45
N ASP A 253 -12.78 -23.19 5.58
CA ASP A 253 -14.06 -23.63 6.14
C ASP A 253 -14.05 -23.76 7.69
N GLY A 254 -12.91 -23.50 8.33
CA GLY A 254 -12.69 -23.67 9.78
C GLY A 254 -11.82 -24.88 10.12
N ALA A 255 -11.70 -25.84 9.20
CA ALA A 255 -10.87 -27.03 9.33
C ALA A 255 -9.81 -27.10 8.22
N SER A 256 -10.19 -26.79 6.97
CA SER A 256 -9.39 -26.98 5.77
C SER A 256 -9.48 -25.78 4.82
N PHE A 257 -8.41 -25.59 4.04
CA PHE A 257 -8.41 -24.65 2.92
C PHE A 257 -8.90 -25.36 1.67
N PHE A 258 -9.73 -24.69 0.88
CA PHE A 258 -10.29 -25.24 -0.33
C PHE A 258 -10.18 -24.27 -1.50
N ASP A 259 -10.16 -24.84 -2.70
CA ASP A 259 -10.38 -24.16 -3.95
C ASP A 259 -11.25 -25.03 -4.85
N ARG A 260 -12.33 -24.45 -5.37
CA ARG A 260 -13.28 -25.14 -6.23
C ARG A 260 -13.48 -24.34 -7.49
N ARG A 261 -13.24 -24.96 -8.65
CA ARG A 261 -13.54 -24.34 -9.94
C ARG A 261 -15.04 -24.10 -10.05
N ILE A 262 -15.42 -22.90 -10.48
CA ILE A 262 -16.80 -22.49 -10.68
C ILE A 262 -16.98 -21.89 -12.08
N GLN A 263 -18.23 -21.71 -12.49
CA GLN A 263 -18.54 -20.84 -13.61
C GLN A 263 -18.33 -19.37 -13.21
N ARG A 264 -18.28 -18.47 -14.20
CA ARG A 264 -18.20 -17.02 -13.96
C ARG A 264 -19.30 -16.60 -12.97
N PRO A 265 -18.94 -16.08 -11.78
CA PRO A 265 -19.91 -15.63 -10.81
C PRO A 265 -20.53 -14.30 -11.24
N ASP A 266 -21.71 -14.00 -10.73
CA ASP A 266 -22.27 -12.65 -10.81
C ASP A 266 -21.68 -11.78 -9.69
N LEU A 267 -20.68 -10.98 -10.02
CA LEU A 267 -20.01 -10.09 -9.05
C LEU A 267 -20.93 -8.99 -8.50
N SER A 268 -22.07 -8.70 -9.14
CA SER A 268 -23.03 -7.70 -8.65
C SER A 268 -23.71 -8.13 -7.34
N LEU A 269 -23.69 -9.43 -7.03
CA LEU A 269 -24.18 -9.99 -5.76
C LEU A 269 -23.20 -9.76 -4.60
N GLY A 270 -22.01 -9.22 -4.88
CA GLY A 270 -20.98 -8.95 -3.88
C GLY A 270 -20.16 -10.18 -3.51
N ARG A 271 -19.60 -10.17 -2.29
CA ARG A 271 -18.73 -11.25 -1.81
C ARG A 271 -19.55 -12.52 -1.53
N PRO A 272 -18.99 -13.71 -1.77
CA PRO A 272 -19.61 -14.93 -1.32
C PRO A 272 -19.65 -14.96 0.22
N SER A 273 -20.71 -15.54 0.80
CA SER A 273 -20.83 -15.69 2.26
C SER A 273 -20.37 -17.07 2.70
N PRO A 274 -19.55 -17.20 3.76
CA PRO A 274 -19.18 -18.50 4.32
C PRO A 274 -20.39 -19.32 4.78
N GLU A 275 -21.47 -18.66 5.19
CA GLU A 275 -22.72 -19.32 5.63
C GLU A 275 -23.40 -20.13 4.52
N HIS A 276 -23.13 -19.79 3.26
CA HIS A 276 -23.69 -20.51 2.12
C HIS A 276 -22.95 -21.82 1.80
N LEU A 277 -21.79 -22.07 2.39
CA LEU A 277 -21.07 -23.34 2.23
C LEU A 277 -21.81 -24.49 2.93
N GLU A 278 -22.42 -24.24 4.09
CA GLU A 278 -23.10 -25.27 4.88
C GLU A 278 -24.35 -25.84 4.17
N LYS A 279 -25.00 -25.06 3.29
CA LYS A 279 -26.19 -25.52 2.55
C LYS A 279 -25.86 -26.40 1.35
N ALA A 280 -24.75 -26.14 0.66
CA ALA A 280 -24.38 -26.89 -0.55
C ALA A 280 -23.97 -28.34 -0.23
N ASP A 281 -23.38 -28.60 0.95
CA ASP A 281 -22.99 -29.94 1.37
C ASP A 281 -24.17 -30.78 1.90
N ILE A 282 -25.28 -30.13 2.27
CA ILE A 282 -26.52 -30.79 2.69
C ILE A 282 -27.35 -31.25 1.48
N GLU A 283 -27.30 -30.52 0.36
CA GLU A 283 -28.03 -30.87 -0.87
C GLU A 283 -27.28 -31.86 -1.79
N SER A 284 -26.03 -32.18 -1.44
CA SER A 284 -25.17 -33.10 -2.21
C SER A 284 -25.04 -34.50 -1.57
N ASN A 285 -25.73 -34.75 -0.44
CA ASN A 285 -25.85 -36.03 0.26
C ASN A 285 -27.28 -36.57 0.19
#